data_AF-A0A2V8G5R8-F1
#
_entry.id   AF-A0A2V8G5R8-F1
#
_cell.length_a   1.000
_cell.length_b   1.000
_cell.length_c   1.000
_cell.angle_alpha   90.00
_cell.angle_beta   90.00
_cell.angle_gamma   90.00
#
_symmetry.space_group_name_H-M   'P 1'
#
loop_
_entity.id
_entity.type
_entity.pdbx_description
1 polymer ?
#
loop_
_entity_poly.entity_id
_entity_poly.type
_entity_poly.pdbx_seq_one_letter_code
_entity_poly.pdbx_strand_id
1 'polypeptide(L)'
;MRLDPEADQMIDFRRRSRLPPPPPGQTRRWFLEEPQLFRHEFLSALTDETGGQLIVAGSSGSLRDVFVKIVSEFKTRYVLTYSPANVAPSGWHPIEVRLKNKKGDVRARRGYTR
;
A
#
# COMPACT_ATOMS: atom_id res chain seq x y z
N MET A 1 -44.58 -14.18 15.90
CA MET A 1 -43.71 -13.02 16.19
C MET A 1 -42.27 -13.47 15.95
N ARG A 2 -41.75 -13.26 14.74
CA ARG A 2 -40.38 -13.65 14.34
C ARG A 2 -39.44 -12.60 14.91
N LEU A 3 -38.50 -13.02 15.76
CA LEU A 3 -37.37 -12.21 16.16
C LEU A 3 -36.37 -12.23 15.00
N ASP A 4 -35.97 -11.06 14.51
CA ASP A 4 -35.04 -10.91 13.39
C ASP A 4 -33.63 -11.38 13.80
N PRO A 5 -33.08 -12.43 13.16
CA PRO A 5 -31.79 -13.03 13.53
C PRO A 5 -30.57 -12.19 13.12
N GLU A 6 -30.77 -11.06 12.44
CA GLU A 6 -29.68 -10.13 12.06
C GLU A 6 -29.28 -9.16 13.18
N ALA A 7 -30.18 -8.88 14.14
CA ALA A 7 -29.89 -7.94 15.22
C ALA A 7 -28.85 -8.49 16.22
N ASP A 8 -28.84 -9.81 16.45
CA ASP A 8 -27.87 -10.49 17.33
C ASP A 8 -26.48 -10.66 16.69
N GLN A 9 -26.39 -10.70 15.36
CA GLN A 9 -25.10 -10.81 14.66
C GLN A 9 -24.33 -9.48 14.64
N MET A 10 -25.02 -8.35 14.82
CA MET A 10 -24.39 -7.03 14.80
C MET A 10 -23.76 -6.65 16.15
N ILE A 11 -24.20 -7.26 17.27
CA ILE A 11 -23.71 -6.96 18.62
C ILE A 11 -22.42 -7.75 18.95
N ASP A 12 -22.20 -8.92 18.34
CA ASP A 12 -21.05 -9.79 18.64
C ASP A 12 -19.72 -9.32 17.99
N PHE A 13 -19.79 -8.53 16.91
CA PHE A 13 -18.59 -8.09 16.18
C PHE A 13 -17.67 -7.14 16.99
N ARG A 14 -18.20 -6.42 17.99
CA ARG A 14 -17.41 -5.51 18.83
C ARG A 14 -16.50 -6.23 19.85
N ARG A 15 -16.66 -7.53 20.09
CA ARG A 15 -15.90 -8.25 21.13
C ARG A 15 -14.67 -9.00 20.65
N ARG A 16 -14.41 -9.13 19.34
CA ARG A 16 -13.30 -9.93 18.78
C ARG A 16 -12.17 -9.15 18.10
N SER A 17 -12.04 -7.84 18.30
CA SER A 17 -10.88 -7.10 17.78
C SER A 17 -9.66 -7.22 18.69
N ARG A 18 -9.07 -8.42 18.74
CA ARG A 18 -7.66 -8.63 19.09
C ARG A 18 -7.05 -9.60 18.07
N LEU A 19 -6.91 -9.14 16.83
CA LEU A 19 -5.94 -9.78 15.94
C LEU A 19 -4.57 -9.63 16.63
N PRO A 20 -3.84 -10.73 16.88
CA PRO A 20 -2.51 -10.62 17.45
C PRO A 20 -1.68 -9.71 16.55
N PRO A 21 -0.91 -8.74 17.12
CA PRO A 21 -0.05 -7.89 16.32
C PRO A 21 0.91 -8.79 15.51
N PRO A 22 1.17 -8.48 14.24
CA PRO A 22 2.04 -9.31 13.41
C PRO A 22 3.42 -9.42 14.06
N PRO A 23 4.05 -10.61 14.02
CA PRO A 23 5.39 -10.79 14.59
C PRO A 23 6.39 -9.83 13.94
N PRO A 24 7.23 -9.14 14.74
CA PRO A 24 8.18 -8.17 14.22
C PRO A 24 9.16 -8.83 13.23
N GLY A 25 9.34 -8.20 12.07
CA GLY A 25 10.27 -8.67 11.03
C GLY A 25 9.66 -9.53 9.91
N GLN A 26 8.37 -9.85 9.95
CA GLN A 26 7.70 -10.66 8.91
C GLN A 26 6.43 -10.03 8.31
N THR A 27 6.19 -8.75 8.56
CA THR A 27 4.93 -8.05 8.25
C THR A 27 4.48 -8.20 6.79
N ARG A 28 5.42 -8.24 5.83
CA ARG A 28 5.09 -8.37 4.40
C ARG A 28 4.57 -9.74 3.98
N ARG A 29 5.02 -10.84 4.58
CA ARG A 29 4.65 -12.20 4.15
C ARG A 29 3.20 -12.55 4.53
N TRP A 30 2.81 -12.19 5.74
CA TRP A 30 1.49 -12.51 6.31
C TRP A 30 0.34 -11.82 5.56
N PHE A 31 0.53 -10.58 5.11
CA PHE A 31 -0.50 -9.85 4.36
C PHE A 31 -0.78 -10.43 2.97
N LEU A 32 0.20 -11.10 2.36
CA LEU A 32 0.04 -11.74 1.05
C LEU A 32 -0.71 -13.07 1.14
N GLU A 33 -0.67 -13.73 2.30
CA GLU A 33 -1.31 -15.03 2.55
C GLU A 33 -2.81 -14.89 2.85
N GLU A 34 -3.21 -13.85 3.61
CA GLU A 34 -4.62 -13.61 3.96
C GLU A 34 -5.07 -12.14 3.71
N PRO A 35 -5.19 -11.71 2.44
CA PRO A 35 -5.48 -10.31 2.08
C PRO A 35 -6.80 -9.77 2.65
N GLN A 36 -7.75 -10.66 2.91
CA GLN A 36 -9.11 -10.30 3.33
C GLN A 36 -9.14 -9.71 4.74
N LEU A 37 -8.22 -10.14 5.60
CA LEU A 37 -8.15 -9.71 7.01
C LEU A 37 -7.42 -8.37 7.17
N PHE A 38 -6.55 -8.03 6.22
CA PHE A 38 -5.64 -6.87 6.29
C PHE A 38 -5.69 -6.05 5.01
N ARG A 39 -6.90 -5.67 4.58
CA ARG A 39 -7.12 -5.02 3.28
C ARG A 39 -6.29 -3.76 3.10
N HIS A 40 -6.15 -2.92 4.13
CA HIS A 40 -5.40 -1.67 4.01
C HIS A 40 -3.89 -1.92 3.91
N GLU A 41 -3.37 -2.85 4.71
CA GLU A 41 -1.96 -3.20 4.76
C GLU A 41 -1.52 -3.94 3.49
N PHE A 42 -2.37 -4.85 2.98
CA PHE A 42 -2.15 -5.50 1.70
C PHE A 42 -2.15 -4.49 0.54
N LEU A 43 -3.14 -3.59 0.49
CA LEU A 43 -3.19 -2.54 -0.54
C LEU A 43 -1.98 -1.61 -0.45
N SER A 44 -1.56 -1.21 0.75
CA SER A 44 -0.34 -0.42 0.94
C SER A 44 0.87 -1.14 0.38
N ALA A 45 1.10 -2.39 0.79
CA ALA A 45 2.22 -3.19 0.33
C ALA A 45 2.23 -3.36 -1.20
N LEU A 46 1.07 -3.62 -1.80
CA LEU A 46 0.92 -3.74 -3.24
C LEU A 46 1.25 -2.41 -3.97
N THR A 47 0.75 -1.29 -3.46
CA THR A 47 1.06 0.02 -4.06
C THR A 47 2.54 0.35 -3.94
N ASP A 48 3.20 0.03 -2.82
CA ASP A 48 4.62 0.30 -2.59
C ASP A 48 5.54 -0.46 -3.55
N GLU A 49 5.18 -1.70 -3.92
CA GLU A 49 5.93 -2.51 -4.88
C GLU A 49 5.92 -1.87 -6.28
N THR A 50 4.84 -1.19 -6.63
CA THR A 50 4.71 -0.46 -7.91
C THR A 50 5.30 0.96 -7.86
N GLY A 51 5.72 1.44 -6.69
CA GLY A 51 6.13 2.83 -6.48
C GLY A 51 4.96 3.81 -6.38
N GLY A 52 3.74 3.30 -6.19
CA GLY A 52 2.54 4.08 -5.94
C GLY A 52 2.39 4.46 -4.48
N GLN A 53 1.17 4.88 -4.12
CA GLN A 53 0.79 5.19 -2.74
C GLN A 53 -0.69 4.88 -2.54
N LEU A 54 -1.03 4.27 -1.41
CA LEU A 54 -2.41 4.15 -0.95
C LEU A 54 -2.86 5.46 -0.28
N ILE A 55 -4.02 5.96 -0.70
CA ILE A 55 -4.65 7.15 -0.13
C ILE A 55 -6.07 6.77 0.30
N VAL A 56 -6.34 6.85 1.60
CA VAL A 56 -7.66 6.55 2.18
C VAL A 56 -8.36 7.86 2.53
N ALA A 57 -9.39 8.22 1.78
CA ALA A 57 -10.23 9.38 2.08
C ALA A 57 -11.44 8.92 2.91
N GLY A 58 -11.43 9.20 4.21
CA GLY A 58 -12.47 8.76 5.15
C GLY A 58 -13.77 9.56 5.09
N SER A 59 -13.80 10.70 4.40
CA SER A 59 -14.98 11.57 4.24
C SER A 59 -14.89 12.45 2.98
N SER A 60 -16.01 13.02 2.53
CA SER A 60 -16.05 13.92 1.37
C SER A 60 -15.20 15.19 1.54
N GLY A 61 -15.12 15.74 2.76
CA GLY A 61 -14.22 16.85 3.08
C GLY A 61 -12.75 16.47 2.94
N SER A 62 -12.37 15.27 3.38
CA SER A 62 -10.99 14.78 3.28
C SER A 62 -10.51 14.59 1.84
N LEU A 63 -11.42 14.36 0.89
CA LEU A 63 -11.06 14.13 -0.51
C LEU A 63 -10.53 15.38 -1.21
N ARG A 64 -11.09 16.56 -0.92
CA ARG A 64 -10.62 17.82 -1.51
C ARG A 64 -9.19 18.13 -1.05
N ASP A 65 -8.92 17.99 0.23
CA ASP A 65 -7.58 18.26 0.79
C ASP A 65 -6.54 17.28 0.26
N VAL A 66 -6.90 16.00 0.19
CA VAL A 66 -6.12 14.96 -0.47
C VAL A 66 -5.81 15.34 -1.92
N PHE A 67 -6.82 15.78 -2.67
CA PHE A 67 -6.64 16.16 -4.07
C PHE A 67 -5.68 17.34 -4.23
N VAL A 68 -5.84 18.39 -3.41
CA VAL A 68 -4.93 19.56 -3.42
C VAL A 68 -3.50 19.13 -3.11
N LYS A 69 -3.30 18.23 -2.14
CA LYS A 69 -1.99 17.66 -1.80
C LYS A 69 -1.39 16.88 -2.97
N ILE A 70 -2.17 16.07 -3.67
CA ILE A 70 -1.69 15.33 -4.84
C ILE A 70 -1.22 16.31 -5.92
N VAL A 71 -2.02 17.34 -6.24
CA VAL A 71 -1.66 18.33 -7.27
C VAL A 71 -0.41 19.11 -6.90
N SER A 72 -0.21 19.46 -5.62
CA SER A 72 1.01 20.13 -5.18
C SER A 72 2.24 19.22 -5.30
N GLU A 73 2.13 17.94 -4.94
CA GLU A 73 3.20 16.95 -5.10
C GLU A 73 3.53 16.68 -6.58
N PHE A 74 2.54 16.68 -7.48
CA PHE A 74 2.75 16.43 -8.90
C PHE A 74 3.63 17.49 -9.57
N LYS A 75 3.56 18.75 -9.14
CA LYS A 75 4.37 19.86 -9.71
C LYS A 75 5.86 19.69 -9.48
N THR A 76 6.26 18.92 -8.48
CA THR A 76 7.67 18.71 -8.10
C THR A 76 8.13 17.28 -8.39
N ARG A 77 7.36 16.49 -9.14
CA ARG A 77 7.67 15.09 -9.44
C ARG A 77 8.55 14.98 -10.68
N TYR A 78 9.62 14.21 -10.56
CA TYR A 78 10.46 13.81 -11.69
C TYR A 78 10.07 12.40 -12.15
N VAL A 79 10.01 12.20 -13.46
CA VAL A 79 9.85 10.87 -14.07
C VAL A 79 11.23 10.38 -14.51
N LEU A 80 11.62 9.20 -14.06
CA LEU A 80 12.85 8.54 -14.45
C LEU A 80 12.53 7.34 -15.33
N THR A 81 13.19 7.26 -16.49
CA THR A 81 13.11 6.10 -17.38
C THR A 81 14.41 5.31 -17.28
N TYR A 82 14.30 4.01 -17.08
CA TYR A 82 15.42 3.09 -17.05
C TYR A 82 15.21 2.00 -18.11
N SER A 83 16.17 1.88 -19.02
CA SER A 83 16.22 0.82 -20.03
C SER A 83 17.30 -0.19 -19.61
N PRO A 84 16.93 -1.43 -19.27
CA PRO A 84 17.91 -2.43 -18.87
C PRO A 84 18.90 -2.75 -19.99
N ALA A 85 20.19 -2.80 -19.67
CA ALA A 85 21.25 -3.24 -20.56
C ALA A 85 22.11 -4.27 -19.85
N ASN A 86 22.48 -5.36 -20.55
CA ASN A 86 23.32 -6.44 -20.02
C ASN A 86 22.80 -7.11 -18.72
N VAL A 87 21.48 -7.16 -18.55
CA VAL A 87 20.84 -7.91 -17.46
C VAL A 87 20.50 -9.34 -17.92
N ALA A 88 20.34 -10.26 -16.96
CA ALA A 88 19.87 -11.61 -17.26
C ALA A 88 18.55 -11.56 -18.07
N PRO A 89 18.35 -12.49 -19.02
CA PRO A 89 17.18 -12.47 -19.90
C PRO A 89 15.88 -12.81 -19.18
N SER A 90 15.97 -13.48 -18.02
CA SER A 90 14.82 -13.93 -17.24
C SER A 90 15.02 -13.69 -15.74
N GLY A 91 13.92 -13.50 -15.04
CA GLY A 91 13.85 -13.46 -13.59
C GLY A 91 13.55 -12.07 -13.02
N TRP A 92 13.68 -11.97 -11.70
CA TRP A 92 13.45 -10.73 -10.98
C TRP A 92 14.69 -9.82 -11.00
N HIS A 93 14.47 -8.56 -11.35
CA HIS A 93 15.49 -7.53 -11.38
C HIS A 93 15.13 -6.41 -10.39
N PRO A 94 15.85 -6.28 -9.26
CA PRO A 94 15.58 -5.22 -8.30
C PRO A 94 15.97 -3.84 -8.87
N ILE A 95 15.16 -2.84 -8.54
CA ILE A 95 15.42 -1.43 -8.84
C ILE A 95 15.55 -0.69 -7.51
N GLU A 96 16.62 0.07 -7.36
CA GLU A 96 16.82 0.97 -6.24
C GLU A 96 17.09 2.39 -6.72
N VAL A 97 16.32 3.34 -6.20
CA VAL A 97 16.47 4.77 -6.50
C VAL A 97 16.87 5.47 -5.21
N ARG A 98 17.93 6.28 -5.26
CA ARG A 98 18.44 7.04 -4.13
C ARG A 98 18.71 8.49 -4.55
N LEU A 99 18.41 9.43 -3.65
CA LEU A 99 18.82 10.82 -3.82
C LEU A 99 20.29 10.98 -3.43
N LYS A 100 21.08 11.62 -4.30
CA LYS A 100 22.47 11.98 -3.99
C LYS A 100 22.49 13.37 -3.39
N ASN A 101 23.03 13.50 -2.17
CA ASN A 101 23.28 14.79 -1.50
C ASN A 101 22.05 15.72 -1.38
N LYS A 102 20.84 15.16 -1.39
CA LYS A 102 19.57 15.89 -1.28
C LYS A 102 18.60 15.11 -0.39
N LYS A 103 17.71 15.85 0.27
CA LYS A 103 16.58 15.30 1.03
C LYS A 103 15.33 15.29 0.15
N GLY A 104 14.49 14.28 0.35
CA GLY A 104 13.22 14.14 -0.34
C GLY A 104 12.71 12.71 -0.25
N ASP A 105 11.43 12.54 -0.54
CA ASP A 105 10.80 11.23 -0.58
C ASP A 105 11.01 10.58 -1.95
N VAL A 106 11.50 9.35 -1.94
CA VAL A 106 11.68 8.55 -3.16
C VAL A 106 10.57 7.51 -3.23
N ARG A 107 9.71 7.63 -4.25
CA ARG A 107 8.73 6.61 -4.62
C ARG A 107 9.13 6.03 -5.96
N ALA A 108 9.43 4.74 -5.97
CA ALA A 108 9.86 4.00 -7.16
C ALA A 108 9.43 2.55 -7.05
N ARG A 109 9.18 1.94 -8.22
CA ARG A 109 8.96 0.49 -8.35
C ARG A 109 10.19 -0.27 -7.81
N ARG A 110 9.95 -1.37 -7.11
CA ARG A 110 11.00 -2.16 -6.42
C ARG A 110 11.79 -3.10 -7.34
N GLY A 111 11.24 -3.38 -8.51
CA GLY A 111 11.89 -4.20 -9.52
C GLY A 111 10.92 -4.59 -10.63
N TYR A 112 11.40 -5.39 -11.57
CA TYR A 112 10.60 -5.90 -12.67
C TYR A 112 10.92 -7.37 -12.90
N THR A 113 9.97 -8.07 -13.51
CA THR A 113 10.19 -9.44 -14.01
C THR A 113 10.41 -9.38 -15.52
N ARG A 114 11.33 -10.19 -16.02
CA ARG A 114 11.54 -10.44 -17.46
C ARG A 114 11.56 -11.93 -17.73
#